data_AF-A0A949MLI5-F1
#
_entry.id   AF-A0A949MLI5-F1
#
_cell.length_a   1.000
_cell.length_b   1.000
_cell.length_c   1.000
_cell.angle_alpha   90.00
_cell.angle_beta   90.00
_cell.angle_gamma   90.00
#
_symmetry.space_group_name_H-M   'P 1'
#
loop_
_entity.id
_entity.type
_entity.pdbx_description
1 polymer ?
#
loop_
_entity_poly.entity_id
_entity_poly.type
_entity_poly.pdbx_seq_one_letter_code
_entity_poly.pdbx_strand_id
1 'polypeptide(L)'
;MDDRLKEMAEARYGQREFLSALFDLALEEQWFDLQHMIQHDMAKAIIADYSFELGRDYLNQELFYKCWEEVIDVGWTTFCAHTGLTRDKVNTNLAKLRETI
;
A
#
# COMPACT_ATOMS: atom_id res chain seq x y z
N MET A 1 2.80 12.30 -7.65
CA MET A 1 3.24 12.15 -6.24
C MET A 1 4.38 13.09 -5.91
N ASP A 2 4.30 13.73 -4.74
CA ASP A 2 5.37 14.52 -4.13
C ASP A 2 6.61 13.64 -3.82
N ASP A 3 7.82 14.16 -4.03
CA ASP A 3 9.06 13.37 -3.91
C ASP A 3 9.30 12.88 -2.47
N ARG A 4 8.97 13.70 -1.45
CA ARG A 4 9.13 13.31 -0.06
C ARG A 4 8.17 12.18 0.31
N LEU A 5 6.91 12.30 -0.10
CA LEU A 5 5.91 11.25 0.10
C LEU A 5 6.31 9.95 -0.60
N LYS A 6 6.88 10.05 -1.80
CA LYS A 6 7.39 8.90 -2.56
C LYS A 6 8.49 8.17 -1.79
N GLU A 7 9.51 8.89 -1.33
CA GLU A 7 10.60 8.30 -0.54
C GLU A 7 10.09 7.61 0.73
N MET A 8 9.15 8.24 1.44
CA MET A 8 8.52 7.64 2.63
C MET A 8 7.78 6.36 2.28
N ALA A 9 6.99 6.37 1.20
CA ALA A 9 6.25 5.20 0.76
C ALA A 9 7.18 4.05 0.36
N GLU A 10 8.20 4.32 -0.48
CA GLU A 10 9.18 3.33 -0.91
C GLU A 10 9.95 2.75 0.29
N ALA A 11 10.34 3.58 1.25
CA ALA A 11 11.03 3.13 2.47
C ALA A 11 10.15 2.23 3.35
N ARG A 12 8.86 2.54 3.49
CA ARG A 12 7.92 1.79 4.34
C ARG A 12 7.47 0.49 3.68
N TYR A 13 7.11 0.53 2.40
CA TYR A 13 6.74 -0.67 1.64
C TYR A 13 7.93 -1.57 1.34
N GLY A 14 9.15 -1.02 1.26
CA GLY A 14 10.39 -1.77 1.04
C GLY A 14 10.92 -2.51 2.27
N GLN A 15 10.27 -2.39 3.43
CA GLN A 15 10.69 -3.09 4.65
C GLN A 15 10.63 -4.60 4.44
N ARG A 16 11.76 -5.28 4.71
CA ARG A 16 11.93 -6.70 4.38
C ARG A 16 10.93 -7.58 5.12
N GLU A 17 10.69 -7.30 6.39
CA GLU A 17 9.76 -8.04 7.24
C GLU A 17 8.32 -7.88 6.75
N PHE A 18 7.95 -6.67 6.35
CA PHE A 18 6.64 -6.39 5.77
C PHE A 18 6.44 -7.12 4.44
N LEU A 19 7.41 -7.04 3.54
CA LEU A 19 7.37 -7.75 2.26
C LEU A 19 7.33 -9.28 2.43
N SER A 20 8.05 -9.82 3.41
CA SER A 20 8.00 -11.26 3.73
C SER A 20 6.60 -11.66 4.15
N ALA A 21 5.96 -10.91 5.07
CA ALA A 21 4.61 -11.19 5.51
C ALA A 21 3.60 -11.12 4.36
N LEU A 22 3.72 -10.12 3.47
CA LEU A 22 2.87 -10.02 2.28
C LEU A 22 3.07 -11.19 1.32
N PHE A 23 4.31 -11.68 1.17
CA PHE A 23 4.60 -12.82 0.33
C PHE A 23 3.98 -14.10 0.88
N ASP A 24 4.06 -14.33 2.19
CA ASP A 24 3.42 -15.48 2.85
C ASP A 24 1.90 -15.45 2.64
N LEU A 25 1.25 -14.29 2.82
CA LEU A 25 -0.18 -14.12 2.52
C LEU A 25 -0.52 -14.40 1.06
N ALA A 26 0.37 -14.02 0.13
CA ALA A 26 0.17 -14.27 -1.30
C ALA A 26 0.27 -15.77 -1.65
N LEU A 27 1.17 -16.52 -0.97
CA LEU A 27 1.29 -17.96 -1.11
C LEU A 27 0.07 -18.69 -0.57
N GLU A 28 -0.51 -18.18 0.52
CA GLU A 28 -1.74 -18.71 1.13
C GLU A 28 -3.03 -18.22 0.45
N GLU A 29 -2.91 -17.46 -0.65
CA GLU A 29 -4.02 -16.85 -1.38
C GLU A 29 -4.94 -15.96 -0.50
N GLN A 30 -4.41 -15.40 0.59
CA GLN A 30 -5.13 -14.49 1.50
C GLN A 30 -5.19 -13.06 0.95
N TRP A 31 -5.86 -12.91 -0.20
CA TRP A 31 -5.91 -11.65 -0.94
C TRP A 31 -6.62 -10.52 -0.18
N PHE A 32 -7.58 -10.83 0.69
CA PHE A 32 -8.26 -9.84 1.51
C PHE A 32 -7.31 -9.19 2.52
N ASP A 33 -6.58 -10.00 3.28
CA ASP A 33 -5.61 -9.51 4.27
C ASP A 33 -4.45 -8.79 3.59
N LEU A 34 -3.98 -9.32 2.46
CA LEU A 34 -2.95 -8.69 1.64
C LEU A 34 -3.40 -7.30 1.15
N GLN A 35 -4.63 -7.20 0.63
CA GLN A 35 -5.22 -5.90 0.27
C GLN A 35 -5.29 -4.99 1.49
N HIS A 36 -5.71 -5.50 2.65
CA HIS A 36 -5.86 -4.69 3.86
C HIS A 36 -4.53 -4.12 4.35
N MET A 37 -3.49 -4.93 4.38
CA MET A 37 -2.16 -4.51 4.83
C MET A 37 -1.56 -3.43 3.93
N ILE A 38 -1.65 -3.59 2.60
CA ILE A 38 -1.13 -2.60 1.66
C ILE A 38 -2.02 -1.37 1.61
N GLN A 39 -3.31 -1.56 1.33
CA GLN A 39 -4.20 -0.47 1.02
C GLN A 39 -4.69 0.26 2.25
N HIS A 40 -4.87 -0.40 3.39
CA HIS A 40 -5.44 0.24 4.58
C HIS A 40 -4.37 0.56 5.62
N ASP A 41 -3.67 -0.44 6.14
CA ASP A 41 -2.79 -0.23 7.29
C ASP A 41 -1.56 0.61 6.91
N MET A 42 -0.80 0.15 5.90
CA MET A 42 0.44 0.80 5.53
C MET A 42 0.20 2.17 4.87
N ALA A 43 -0.74 2.25 3.92
CA ALA A 43 -1.04 3.52 3.26
C ALA A 43 -1.52 4.60 4.24
N LYS A 44 -2.39 4.26 5.21
CA LYS A 44 -2.83 5.21 6.24
C LYS A 44 -1.67 5.67 7.12
N ALA A 45 -0.80 4.74 7.53
CA ALA A 45 0.36 5.08 8.35
C ALA A 45 1.30 6.05 7.62
N ILE A 46 1.63 5.77 6.35
CA ILE A 46 2.47 6.65 5.51
C ILE A 46 1.86 8.06 5.39
N ILE A 47 0.57 8.15 5.09
CA ILE A 47 -0.12 9.43 4.93
C ILE A 47 -0.22 10.18 6.26
N ALA A 48 -0.41 9.47 7.36
CA ALA A 48 -0.45 10.08 8.69
C ALA A 48 0.92 10.67 9.07
N ASP A 49 2.00 9.91 8.84
CA ASP A 49 3.37 10.39 9.07
C ASP A 49 3.67 11.61 8.18
N TYR A 50 3.27 11.56 6.91
CA TYR A 50 3.44 12.68 5.98
C TYR A 50 2.62 13.91 6.39
N SER A 51 1.39 13.71 6.88
CA SER A 51 0.55 14.79 7.42
C SER A 51 1.24 15.48 8.59
N PHE A 52 1.84 14.68 9.48
CA PHE A 52 2.59 15.18 10.63
C PHE A 52 3.87 15.93 10.21
N GLU A 53 4.63 15.42 9.23
CA GLU A 53 5.81 16.13 8.69
C GLU A 53 5.45 17.51 8.11
N LEU A 54 4.26 17.65 7.52
CA LEU A 54 3.74 18.92 7.01
C LEU A 54 3.11 19.83 8.07
N GLY A 55 3.14 19.44 9.35
CA GLY A 55 2.53 20.19 10.46
C GLY A 55 1.00 20.23 10.40
N ARG A 56 0.36 19.24 9.76
CA ARG A 56 -1.09 19.08 9.71
C ARG A 56 -1.57 18.13 10.81
N ASP A 57 -2.88 18.12 11.03
CA ASP A 57 -3.51 17.13 11.91
C ASP A 57 -3.21 15.70 11.46
N TYR A 58 -3.16 14.78 12.41
CA TYR A 58 -2.96 13.35 12.14
C TYR A 58 -3.98 12.83 11.13
N LEU A 59 -3.49 12.15 10.09
CA LEU A 59 -4.28 11.63 8.98
C LEU A 59 -5.22 12.71 8.41
N ASN A 60 -4.65 13.85 8.02
CA ASN A 60 -5.39 14.96 7.46
C ASN A 60 -6.24 14.51 6.26
N GLN A 61 -7.54 14.82 6.28
CA GLN A 61 -8.49 14.30 5.29
C GLN A 61 -8.17 14.74 3.86
N GLU A 62 -7.72 15.98 3.65
CA GLU A 62 -7.38 16.47 2.32
C GLU A 62 -6.17 15.72 1.76
N LEU A 63 -5.12 15.57 2.56
CA LEU A 63 -3.95 14.78 2.18
C LEU A 63 -4.30 13.31 1.94
N PHE A 64 -5.17 12.75 2.79
CA PHE A 64 -5.66 11.39 2.63
C PHE A 64 -6.28 11.18 1.25
N TYR A 65 -7.32 11.94 0.88
CA TYR A 65 -7.98 11.75 -0.41
C TYR A 65 -7.07 12.08 -1.60
N LYS A 66 -6.17 13.05 -1.45
CA LYS A 66 -5.26 13.47 -2.53
C LYS A 66 -4.17 12.44 -2.80
N CYS A 67 -3.63 11.80 -1.77
CA CYS A 67 -2.42 10.98 -1.87
C CYS A 67 -2.70 9.48 -1.87
N TRP A 68 -3.92 9.06 -1.51
CA TRP A 68 -4.28 7.66 -1.31
C TRP A 68 -3.89 6.73 -2.46
N GLU A 69 -4.35 7.05 -3.67
CA GLU A 69 -4.15 6.18 -4.83
C GLU A 69 -2.67 6.05 -5.20
N GLU A 70 -1.93 7.16 -5.12
CA GLU A 70 -0.50 7.19 -5.43
C GLU A 70 0.32 6.35 -4.42
N VAL A 71 0.02 6.47 -3.13
CA VAL A 71 0.69 5.69 -2.08
C VAL A 71 0.39 4.20 -2.21
N ILE A 72 -0.86 3.84 -2.54
CA ILE A 72 -1.25 2.45 -2.78
C ILE A 72 -0.52 1.87 -4.00
N ASP A 73 -0.36 2.66 -5.06
CA ASP A 73 0.32 2.18 -6.27
C ASP A 73 1.80 1.86 -6.02
N VAL A 74 2.49 2.66 -5.19
CA VAL A 74 3.85 2.34 -4.73
C VAL A 74 3.88 1.00 -4.00
N GLY A 75 2.92 0.77 -3.09
CA GLY A 75 2.86 -0.46 -2.32
C GLY A 75 2.70 -1.70 -3.21
N TRP A 76 1.78 -1.65 -4.16
CA TRP A 76 1.59 -2.74 -5.10
C TRP A 76 2.75 -2.94 -6.06
N THR A 77 3.34 -1.86 -6.56
CA THR A 77 4.52 -1.93 -7.44
C THR A 77 5.69 -2.58 -6.71
N THR A 78 5.94 -2.18 -5.46
CA THR A 78 6.98 -2.74 -4.60
C THR A 78 6.72 -4.22 -4.32
N PHE A 79 5.47 -4.57 -3.98
CA PHE A 79 5.07 -5.96 -3.77
C PHE A 79 5.25 -6.83 -5.03
N CYS A 80 4.82 -6.36 -6.21
CA CYS A 80 5.02 -7.07 -7.47
C CYS A 80 6.52 -7.26 -7.78
N ALA A 81 7.34 -6.22 -7.57
CA ALA A 81 8.78 -6.30 -7.78
C ALA A 81 9.45 -7.32 -6.84
N HIS A 82 8.98 -7.42 -5.59
CA HIS A 82 9.50 -8.37 -4.62
C HIS A 82 9.10 -9.82 -4.93
N THR A 83 7.84 -10.04 -5.30
CA THR A 83 7.26 -11.38 -5.45
C THR A 83 7.35 -11.95 -6.86
N GLY A 84 7.62 -11.11 -7.86
CA GLY A 84 7.56 -11.48 -9.27
C GLY A 84 6.13 -11.65 -9.81
N LEU A 85 5.10 -11.35 -9.02
CA LEU A 85 3.72 -11.37 -9.47
C LEU A 85 3.47 -10.23 -10.47
N THR A 86 2.69 -10.51 -11.50
CA THR A 86 2.29 -9.47 -12.45
C THR A 86 1.23 -8.56 -11.85
N ARG A 87 1.25 -7.28 -12.25
CA ARG A 87 0.22 -6.32 -11.86
C ARG A 87 -1.18 -6.77 -12.27
N ASP A 88 -1.31 -7.43 -13.42
CA ASP A 88 -2.58 -7.97 -13.92
C ASP A 88 -3.16 -9.04 -13.01
N LYS A 89 -2.32 -9.95 -12.48
CA LYS A 89 -2.75 -10.98 -11.53
C LYS A 89 -3.23 -10.34 -10.23
N VAL A 90 -2.51 -9.36 -9.71
CA VAL A 90 -2.93 -8.59 -8.53
C VAL A 90 -4.28 -7.92 -8.79
N ASN A 91 -4.40 -7.16 -9.88
CA ASN A 91 -5.62 -6.42 -10.23
C ASN A 91 -6.83 -7.35 -10.41
N THR A 92 -6.63 -8.52 -11.02
CA THR A 92 -7.69 -9.52 -11.20
C THR A 92 -8.20 -10.05 -9.85
N ASN A 93 -7.31 -10.36 -8.90
CA ASN A 93 -7.74 -10.84 -7.59
C ASN A 93 -8.39 -9.73 -6.76
N LEU A 94 -7.88 -8.49 -6.84
CA LEU A 94 -8.50 -7.33 -6.20
C LEU A 94 -9.89 -7.04 -6.77
N ALA A 95 -10.10 -7.19 -8.09
CA ALA A 95 -11.40 -7.02 -8.72
C ALA A 95 -12.42 -8.06 -8.20
N LYS A 96 -12.02 -9.33 -8.10
CA LYS A 96 -12.88 -10.40 -7.53
C LYS A 96 -13.33 -10.09 -6.10
N LEU A 97 -12.43 -9.54 -5.27
CA LEU A 97 -12.79 -9.15 -3.90
C LEU A 97 -13.86 -8.05 -3.88
N ARG A 98 -13.79 -7.08 -4.78
CA ARG A 98 -14.79 -5.99 -4.89
C ARG A 98 -16.16 -6.48 -5.34
N GLU A 99 -16.23 -7.51 -6.17
CA GLU A 99 -17.48 -8.10 -6.65
C GLU A 99 -18.16 -8.99 -5.59
N THR A 100 -17.45 -9.37 -4.54
CA THR A 100 -17.93 -10.29 -3.49
C THR A 100 -18.50 -9.55 -2.27
N ILE A 101 -18.43 -8.21 -2.24
CA ILE A 101 -18.94 -7.33 -1.18
C ILE A 101 -20.24 -6.66 -1.66
#